data_AF-A0A7X7QLC1-F1
#
_entry.id   AF-A0A7X7QLC1-F1
#
_cell.length_a   1.000
_cell.length_b   1.000
_cell.length_c   1.000
_cell.angle_alpha   90.00
_cell.angle_beta   90.00
_cell.angle_gamma   90.00
#
_symmetry.space_group_name_H-M   'P 1'
#
loop_
_entity.id
_entity.type
_entity.pdbx_description
1 polymer ?
#
loop_
_entity_poly.entity_id
_entity_poly.type
_entity_poly.pdbx_seq_one_letter_code
_entity_poly.pdbx_strand_id
1 'polypeptide(L)'
;MQKILHYTVADLCVDLEGVSAAVTKACRQPSGPYRVRGLVQVDDAIVLQLLPRGTWPGEEYRFVEVSDASAEDIAALLTERWAAGFDCLGAVSAGDGLTLCLFARPEGRA
;
A
#
# COMPACT_ATOMS: atom_id res chain seq x y z
N MET A 1 1.78 18.78 -8.16
CA MET A 1 0.42 18.38 -8.56
C MET A 1 0.12 17.03 -7.92
N GLN A 2 -1.08 16.80 -7.42
CA GLN A 2 -1.47 15.50 -6.87
C GLN A 2 -1.77 14.51 -8.00
N LYS A 3 -1.50 13.22 -7.76
CA LYS A 3 -1.88 12.12 -8.66
C LYS A 3 -2.77 11.15 -7.88
N ILE A 4 -3.72 10.54 -8.57
CA ILE A 4 -4.58 9.51 -8.00
C ILE A 4 -4.42 8.24 -8.83
N LEU A 5 -4.28 7.10 -8.16
CA LEU A 5 -4.42 5.78 -8.78
C LEU A 5 -5.73 5.16 -8.33
N HIS A 6 -6.39 4.48 -9.26
CA HIS A 6 -7.64 3.78 -9.03
C HIS A 6 -7.44 2.31 -9.34
N TYR A 7 -7.93 1.46 -8.44
CA TYR A 7 -8.03 0.02 -8.60
C TYR A 7 -9.37 -0.44 -8.05
N THR A 8 -9.72 -1.69 -8.31
CA THR A 8 -10.83 -2.39 -7.66
C THR A 8 -10.28 -3.39 -6.64
N VAL A 9 -11.13 -3.85 -5.71
CA VAL A 9 -10.76 -4.98 -4.85
C VAL A 9 -10.45 -6.21 -5.70
N ALA A 10 -11.22 -6.43 -6.77
CA ALA A 10 -10.98 -7.53 -7.72
C ALA A 10 -9.58 -7.47 -8.35
N ASP A 11 -9.07 -6.29 -8.74
CA ASP A 11 -7.72 -6.15 -9.29
C ASP A 11 -6.66 -6.65 -8.30
N LEU A 12 -6.81 -6.33 -7.01
CA LEU A 12 -5.89 -6.78 -5.97
C LEU A 12 -6.00 -8.28 -5.69
N CYS A 13 -7.21 -8.84 -5.70
CA CYS A 13 -7.40 -10.27 -5.51
C CYS A 13 -6.85 -11.09 -6.69
N VAL A 14 -6.85 -10.51 -7.90
CA VAL A 14 -6.34 -11.19 -9.11
C VAL A 14 -4.82 -11.08 -9.22
N ASP A 15 -4.24 -9.91 -8.95
CA ASP A 15 -2.81 -9.66 -9.13
C ASP A 15 -2.24 -8.65 -8.11
N LEU A 16 -2.18 -9.08 -6.86
CA LEU A 16 -1.69 -8.29 -5.73
C LEU A 16 -0.25 -7.77 -5.94
N GLU A 17 0.64 -8.61 -6.49
CA GLU A 17 2.03 -8.25 -6.77
C GLU A 17 2.14 -7.28 -7.94
N GLY A 18 1.37 -7.49 -9.01
CA GLY A 18 1.31 -6.59 -10.15
C GLY A 18 0.79 -5.21 -9.78
N VAL A 19 -0.24 -5.12 -8.94
CA VAL A 19 -0.75 -3.84 -8.42
C VAL A 19 0.32 -3.16 -7.56
N SER A 20 0.98 -3.90 -6.66
CA SER A 20 2.09 -3.38 -5.83
C SER A 20 3.24 -2.81 -6.67
N ALA A 21 3.65 -3.54 -7.71
CA ALA A 21 4.66 -3.12 -8.65
C ALA A 21 4.23 -1.89 -9.46
N ALA A 22 2.96 -1.82 -9.87
CA ALA A 22 2.40 -0.69 -10.59
C ALA A 22 2.39 0.60 -9.74
N VAL A 23 1.99 0.50 -8.46
CA VAL A 23 2.04 1.63 -7.51
C VAL A 23 3.47 2.10 -7.30
N THR A 24 4.40 1.18 -7.07
CA THR A 24 5.83 1.49 -6.92
C THR A 24 6.39 2.17 -8.17
N LYS A 25 6.10 1.63 -9.35
CA LYS A 25 6.51 2.22 -10.63
C LYS A 25 5.94 3.61 -10.83
N ALA A 26 4.66 3.83 -10.50
CA ALA A 26 4.01 5.13 -10.61
C ALA A 26 4.67 6.18 -9.70
N CYS A 27 5.15 5.77 -8.52
CA CYS A 27 5.86 6.65 -7.58
C CYS A 27 7.29 6.98 -7.99
N ARG A 28 7.92 6.14 -8.82
CA ARG A 28 9.30 6.30 -9.31
C ARG A 28 9.44 7.10 -10.62
N GLN A 29 8.34 7.56 -11.21
CA GLN A 29 8.40 8.18 -12.54
C GLN A 29 9.24 9.47 -12.53
N PRO A 30 10.12 9.69 -13.53
CA PRO A 30 10.94 10.91 -13.61
C PRO A 30 10.14 12.21 -13.77
N SER A 31 8.94 12.12 -14.35
CA SER A 31 8.00 13.26 -14.54
C SER A 31 7.44 13.82 -13.23
N GLY A 32 7.74 13.18 -12.11
CA GLY A 32 7.46 13.64 -10.77
C GLY A 32 7.59 12.45 -9.82
N PRO A 33 8.60 12.40 -8.94
CA PRO A 33 8.64 11.33 -7.96
C PRO A 33 7.52 11.57 -6.93
N TYR A 34 6.67 10.56 -6.74
CA TYR A 34 5.54 10.62 -5.83
C TYR A 34 5.76 9.72 -4.61
N ARG A 35 4.95 9.95 -3.58
CA ARG A 35 4.78 9.08 -2.43
C ARG A 35 3.30 8.83 -2.21
N VAL A 36 2.92 7.59 -1.89
CA VAL A 36 1.54 7.31 -1.44
C VAL A 36 1.35 7.95 -0.07
N ARG A 37 0.28 8.72 0.10
CA ARG A 37 -0.07 9.38 1.36
C ARG A 37 -1.14 8.67 2.14
N GLY A 38 -1.91 7.84 1.46
CA GLY A 38 -2.97 7.06 2.04
C GLY A 38 -3.72 6.30 0.96
N LEU A 39 -4.49 5.35 1.45
CA LEU A 39 -5.41 4.55 0.67
C LEU A 39 -6.80 4.72 1.28
N VAL A 40 -7.82 4.82 0.44
CA VAL A 40 -9.22 4.76 0.86
C VAL A 40 -9.96 3.76 -0.02
N GLN A 41 -10.80 2.95 0.61
CA GLN A 41 -11.75 2.08 -0.06
C GLN A 41 -13.14 2.71 0.02
N VAL A 42 -13.85 2.71 -1.11
CA VAL A 42 -15.26 3.10 -1.22
C VAL A 42 -15.94 2.03 -2.04
N ASP A 43 -16.78 1.22 -1.38
CA ASP A 43 -17.34 -0.01 -1.96
C ASP A 43 -16.23 -0.92 -2.53
N ASP A 44 -16.29 -1.22 -3.82
CA ASP A 44 -15.31 -2.01 -4.54
C ASP A 44 -14.12 -1.18 -5.07
N ALA A 45 -14.22 0.15 -5.02
CA ALA A 45 -13.20 1.05 -5.54
C ALA A 45 -12.14 1.36 -4.49
N ILE A 46 -10.88 1.37 -4.93
CA ILE A 46 -9.72 1.68 -4.10
C ILE A 46 -8.99 2.84 -4.74
N VAL A 47 -8.77 3.87 -3.91
CA VAL A 47 -8.20 5.14 -4.35
C VAL A 47 -6.92 5.38 -3.56
N LEU A 48 -5.79 5.46 -4.28
CA LEU A 48 -4.50 5.81 -3.70
C LEU A 48 -4.17 7.26 -4.02
N GLN A 49 -3.95 8.06 -2.98
CA GLN A 49 -3.51 9.44 -3.15
C GLN A 49 -1.99 9.51 -3.19
N LEU A 50 -1.44 10.00 -4.30
CA LEU A 50 -0.02 10.20 -4.52
C LEU A 50 0.30 11.70 -4.48
N LEU A 51 1.21 12.10 -3.59
CA LEU A 51 1.73 13.47 -3.52
C LEU A 51 3.21 13.51 -3.93
N PRO A 52 3.72 14.64 -4.45
CA PRO A 52 5.15 14.77 -4.74
C PRO A 52 5.98 14.43 -3.51
N ARG A 53 7.01 13.57 -3.66
CA ARG A 53 7.81 13.13 -2.51
C ARG A 53 8.72 14.23 -1.95
N GLY A 54 9.03 15.27 -2.74
CA GLY A 54 10.00 16.29 -2.36
C GLY A 54 11.39 15.68 -2.12
N THR A 55 11.96 15.93 -0.93
CA THR A 55 13.26 15.41 -0.50
C THR A 55 13.20 14.05 0.20
N TRP A 56 12.01 13.49 0.40
CA TRP A 56 11.88 12.16 1.01
C TRP A 56 12.48 11.08 0.12
N PRO A 57 13.01 9.98 0.70
CA PRO A 57 13.51 8.85 -0.07
C PRO A 57 12.41 8.23 -0.92
N GLY A 58 12.80 7.49 -1.97
CA GLY A 58 11.88 6.61 -2.68
C GLY A 58 11.37 5.52 -1.74
N GLU A 59 10.22 4.96 -2.08
CA GLU A 59 9.61 3.87 -1.31
C GLU A 59 9.22 2.72 -2.23
N GLU A 60 9.34 1.52 -1.68
CA GLU A 60 8.74 0.33 -2.21
C GLU A 60 7.39 0.11 -1.53
N TYR A 61 6.35 -0.18 -2.33
CA TYR A 61 5.00 -0.41 -1.85
C TYR A 61 4.60 -1.85 -2.09
N ARG A 62 4.00 -2.48 -1.08
CA ARG A 62 3.52 -3.86 -1.14
C ARG A 62 2.19 -4.00 -0.44
N PHE A 63 1.23 -4.59 -1.14
CA PHE A 63 0.06 -5.15 -0.49
C PHE A 63 0.45 -6.48 0.18
N VAL A 64 -0.22 -6.81 1.27
CA VAL A 64 -0.03 -8.07 2.01
C VAL A 64 -1.39 -8.56 2.45
N GLU A 65 -1.65 -9.83 2.20
CA GLU A 65 -2.85 -10.53 2.67
C GLU A 65 -2.79 -10.80 4.16
N VAL A 66 -3.91 -10.51 4.84
CA VAL A 66 -4.11 -10.75 6.26
C VAL A 66 -5.50 -11.37 6.39
N SER A 67 -5.54 -12.70 6.49
CA SER A 67 -6.78 -13.48 6.58
C SER A 67 -7.09 -13.86 8.02
N ASP A 68 -8.36 -13.80 8.40
CA ASP A 68 -8.89 -14.30 9.69
C ASP A 68 -8.14 -13.79 10.94
N ALA A 69 -7.49 -12.63 10.81
CA ALA A 69 -6.70 -12.04 11.88
C ALA A 69 -7.63 -11.33 12.86
N SER A 70 -7.48 -11.63 14.14
CA SER A 70 -8.06 -10.79 15.19
C SER A 70 -7.42 -9.40 15.17
N ALA A 71 -8.05 -8.43 15.84
CA ALA A 71 -7.44 -7.10 16.01
C ALA A 71 -6.07 -7.18 16.70
N GLU A 72 -5.86 -8.18 17.56
CA GLU A 72 -4.58 -8.44 18.25
C GLU A 72 -3.54 -8.97 17.28
N ASP A 73 -3.91 -9.89 16.39
CA ASP A 73 -3.00 -10.43 15.36
C ASP A 73 -2.57 -9.33 14.37
N ILE A 74 -3.50 -8.44 13.98
CA ILE A 74 -3.17 -7.29 13.15
C ILE A 74 -2.22 -6.34 13.90
N ALA A 75 -2.46 -6.07 15.19
CA ALA A 75 -1.57 -5.21 15.97
C ALA A 75 -0.15 -5.81 16.11
N ALA A 76 -0.05 -7.13 16.30
CA ALA A 76 1.22 -7.85 16.34
C ALA A 76 1.93 -7.77 14.98
N LEU A 77 1.23 -8.06 13.89
CA LEU A 77 1.75 -7.95 12.53
C LEU A 77 2.27 -6.53 12.23
N LEU A 78 1.49 -5.50 12.57
CA LEU A 78 1.91 -4.11 12.38
C LEU A 78 3.18 -3.79 13.17
N THR A 79 3.30 -4.32 14.39
CA THR A 79 4.49 -4.14 15.23
C THR A 79 5.72 -4.81 14.63
N GLU A 80 5.59 -6.05 14.15
CA GLU A 80 6.66 -6.78 13.48
C GLU A 80 7.11 -6.09 12.19
N ARG A 81 6.14 -5.64 11.37
CA ARG A 81 6.43 -4.94 10.12
C ARG A 81 7.07 -3.58 10.35
N TRP A 82 6.63 -2.86 11.38
CA TRP A 82 7.27 -1.63 11.82
C TRP A 82 8.73 -1.86 12.24
N ALA A 83 9.00 -2.92 13.01
CA ALA A 83 10.36 -3.29 13.37
C ALA A 83 11.23 -3.65 12.15
N ALA A 84 10.62 -4.22 11.11
CA ALA A 84 11.25 -4.47 9.80
C ALA A 84 11.33 -3.23 8.88
N GLY A 85 10.94 -2.05 9.37
CA GLY A 85 11.06 -0.77 8.67
C GLY A 85 9.94 -0.47 7.67
N PHE A 86 8.79 -1.14 7.78
CA PHE A 86 7.60 -0.88 6.98
C PHE A 86 6.60 0.02 7.72
N ASP A 87 6.04 0.99 7.00
CA ASP A 87 4.91 1.81 7.41
C ASP A 87 3.61 1.21 6.81
N CYS A 88 2.56 1.02 7.60
CA CYS A 88 1.24 0.68 7.07
C CYS A 88 0.50 1.96 6.65
N LEU A 89 0.09 2.05 5.38
CA LEU A 89 -0.54 3.23 4.79
C LEU A 89 -2.06 3.13 4.71
N GLY A 90 -2.61 1.95 4.93
CA GLY A 90 -4.05 1.68 4.88
C GLY A 90 -4.35 0.21 4.67
N ALA A 91 -5.62 -0.14 4.78
CA ALA A 91 -6.12 -1.49 4.59
C ALA A 91 -7.38 -1.48 3.71
N VAL A 92 -7.58 -2.57 2.98
CA VAL A 92 -8.73 -2.84 2.12
C VAL A 92 -9.39 -4.10 2.62
N SER A 93 -10.71 -4.07 2.82
CA SER A 93 -11.50 -5.26 3.08
C SER A 93 -11.87 -5.92 1.75
N ALA A 94 -11.38 -7.13 1.52
CA ALA A 94 -11.66 -7.90 0.30
C ALA A 94 -12.89 -8.82 0.42
N GLY A 95 -13.54 -8.86 1.59
CA GLY A 95 -14.63 -9.78 1.89
C GLY A 95 -14.13 -11.05 2.57
N ASP A 96 -15.06 -11.86 3.11
CA ASP A 96 -14.78 -13.18 3.70
C ASP A 96 -13.63 -13.22 4.72
N GLY A 97 -13.48 -12.16 5.52
CA GLY A 97 -12.43 -12.06 6.54
C GLY A 97 -11.03 -11.75 5.98
N LEU A 98 -10.88 -11.55 4.67
CA LEU A 98 -9.63 -11.16 4.03
C LEU A 98 -9.45 -9.64 4.08
N THR A 99 -8.35 -9.20 4.69
CA THR A 99 -7.89 -7.81 4.69
C THR A 99 -6.58 -7.71 3.93
N LEU A 100 -6.47 -6.73 3.04
CA LEU A 100 -5.24 -6.43 2.29
C LEU A 100 -4.63 -5.14 2.83
N CYS A 101 -3.45 -5.22 3.41
CA CYS A 101 -2.75 -4.06 3.99
C CYS A 101 -1.71 -3.53 3.01
N LEU A 102 -1.72 -2.22 2.75
CA LEU A 102 -0.69 -1.54 1.97
C LEU A 102 0.45 -1.10 2.89
N PHE A 103 1.61 -1.69 2.69
CA PHE A 103 2.85 -1.31 3.36
C PHE A 103 3.77 -0.52 2.44
N ALA A 104 4.53 0.39 3.03
CA ALA A 104 5.60 1.12 2.37
C ALA A 104 6.91 0.96 3.13
N ARG A 105 8.04 0.91 2.43
CA ARG A 105 9.37 0.91 3.04
C ARG A 105 10.30 1.83 2.25
N PRO A 106 11.12 2.67 2.91
CA PRO A 106 12.14 3.44 2.23
C PRO A 106 13.11 2.55 1.44
N GLU A 107 13.40 2.95 0.20
CA GLU A 107 14.40 2.30 -0.63
C GLU A 107 15.79 2.39 0.02
N GLY A 108 16.57 1.30 -0.05
CA GLY A 108 17.94 1.25 0.48
C GLY A 108 18.06 0.88 1.96
N ARG A 109 16.96 0.55 2.63
CA ARG A 109 16.99 -0.07 3.97
C ARG A 109 16.94 -1.59 3.81
N ALA A 110 18.03 -2.27 4.21
CA ALA A 110 18.14 -3.72 4.22
C ALA A 110 17.31 -4.33 5.35
#